data_AF-A0A8T4N8Y8-F1
#
_entry.id   AF-A0A8T4N8Y8-F1
#
_cell.length_a   1.000
_cell.length_b   1.000
_cell.length_c   1.000
_cell.angle_alpha   90.00
_cell.angle_beta   90.00
_cell.angle_gamma   90.00
#
_symmetry.space_group_name_H-M   'P 1'
#
loop_
_entity.id
_entity.type
_entity.pdbx_description
1 polymer ?
#
loop_
_entity_poly.entity_id
_entity_poly.type
_entity_poly.pdbx_seq_one_letter_code
_entity_poly.pdbx_strand_id
1 'polypeptide(L)'
;MEVKNYFKTGEGLLRIGVFGTFLGHGIFALQVKQSWLPYFPAIGLSESIGTTLLPLIGMMDIAVAFMALLYPLRVVLVWAAVWGFWTALLRPIAGQPIWDFVERWANWAAPLALLALQGWPKKAKDWFRK
;
A
#
# COMPACT_ATOMS: atom_id res chain seq x y z
N MET A 1 20.20 -3.13 14.88
CA MET A 1 19.30 -4.14 15.48
C MET A 1 19.59 -5.46 14.79
N GLU A 2 19.97 -6.50 15.52
CA GLU A 2 20.20 -7.81 14.94
C GLU A 2 18.92 -8.33 14.26
N VAL A 3 19.04 -9.00 13.12
CA VAL A 3 17.90 -9.54 12.34
C VAL A 3 16.98 -10.41 13.20
N LYS A 4 17.53 -11.15 14.17
CA LYS A 4 16.76 -11.98 15.12
C LYS A 4 15.79 -11.18 15.99
N ASN A 5 16.06 -9.92 16.27
CA ASN A 5 15.19 -9.06 17.09
C ASN A 5 14.16 -8.31 16.24
N TYR A 6 14.34 -8.24 14.92
CA TYR A 6 13.40 -7.58 14.01
C TYR A 6 12.00 -8.21 14.08
N PHE A 7 11.93 -9.54 14.02
CA PHE A 7 10.67 -10.30 14.08
C PHE A 7 10.00 -10.34 15.46
N LYS A 8 10.64 -9.79 16.49
CA LYS A 8 10.11 -9.78 17.88
C LYS A 8 9.43 -8.48 18.27
N THR A 9 9.45 -7.48 17.39
CA THR A 9 8.87 -6.14 17.65
C THR A 9 7.61 -5.95 16.83
N GLY A 10 6.60 -5.26 17.40
CA GLY A 10 5.40 -4.88 16.65
C GLY A 10 5.74 -4.06 15.39
N GLU A 11 6.74 -3.19 15.47
CA GLU A 11 7.25 -2.44 14.32
C GLU A 11 7.74 -3.38 13.21
N GLY A 12 8.62 -4.34 13.52
CA GLY A 12 9.16 -5.26 12.51
C GLY A 12 8.10 -6.16 11.89
N LEU A 13 7.15 -6.65 12.68
CA LEU A 13 6.01 -7.44 12.17
C LEU A 13 5.12 -6.62 11.24
N LEU A 14 4.83 -5.35 11.58
CA LEU A 14 4.06 -4.46 10.72
C LEU A 14 4.79 -4.16 9.41
N ARG A 15 6.11 -3.94 9.43
CA ARG A 15 6.90 -3.75 8.20
C ARG A 15 6.78 -4.95 7.26
N ILE A 16 6.82 -6.17 7.79
CA ILE A 16 6.65 -7.40 6.99
C ILE A 16 5.24 -7.46 6.39
N GLY A 17 4.22 -7.11 7.18
CA GLY A 17 2.84 -7.02 6.70
C GLY A 17 2.69 -6.03 5.55
N VAL A 18 3.18 -4.80 5.72
CA VAL A 18 3.17 -3.77 4.67
C VAL A 18 3.94 -4.24 3.43
N PHE A 19 5.14 -4.82 3.62
CA PHE A 19 5.92 -5.38 2.54
C PHE A 19 5.15 -6.43 1.74
N GLY A 20 4.57 -7.43 2.41
CA GLY A 20 3.83 -8.51 1.75
C GLY A 20 2.61 -8.00 0.99
N THR A 21 1.84 -7.09 1.60
CA THR A 21 0.69 -6.44 0.94
C THR A 21 1.12 -5.74 -0.34
N PHE A 22 2.08 -4.81 -0.26
CA PHE A 22 2.46 -3.98 -1.39
C PHE A 22 3.25 -4.75 -2.45
N LEU A 23 4.10 -5.70 -2.07
CA LEU A 23 4.81 -6.55 -3.03
C LEU A 23 3.82 -7.39 -3.85
N GLY A 24 2.88 -8.06 -3.18
CA GLY A 24 1.87 -8.87 -3.87
C GLY A 24 1.00 -8.04 -4.82
N HIS A 25 0.57 -6.85 -4.37
CA HIS A 25 -0.19 -5.94 -5.23
C HIS A 25 0.64 -5.43 -6.41
N GLY A 26 1.91 -5.08 -6.16
CA GLY A 26 2.82 -4.60 -7.17
C GLY A 26 3.09 -5.63 -8.27
N ILE A 27 3.31 -6.90 -7.90
CA ILE A 27 3.48 -7.99 -8.88
C ILE A 27 2.21 -8.19 -9.73
N PHE A 28 1.02 -8.19 -9.11
CA PHE A 28 -0.22 -8.30 -9.87
C PHE A 28 -0.48 -7.10 -10.80
N ALA A 29 -0.10 -5.90 -10.37
CA ALA A 29 -0.20 -4.69 -11.18
C ALA A 29 0.77 -4.73 -12.39
N LEU A 30 2.02 -5.16 -12.18
CA LEU A 30 2.98 -5.38 -13.26
C LEU A 30 2.49 -6.38 -14.31
N GLN A 31 1.77 -7.41 -13.87
CA GLN A 31 1.15 -8.42 -14.74
C GLN A 31 -0.15 -7.95 -15.41
N VAL A 32 -0.56 -6.70 -15.18
CA VAL A 32 -1.82 -6.15 -15.70
C VAL A 32 -2.99 -7.06 -15.33
N LYS A 33 -3.16 -7.34 -14.03
CA LYS A 33 -4.22 -8.22 -13.53
C LYS A 33 -5.58 -7.78 -14.09
N GLN A 34 -6.16 -8.64 -14.92
CA GLN A 34 -7.35 -8.31 -15.72
C GLN A 34 -8.54 -7.89 -14.85
N SER A 35 -8.73 -8.51 -13.68
CA SER A 35 -9.82 -8.15 -12.76
C SER A 35 -9.66 -6.77 -12.10
N TRP A 36 -8.58 -6.03 -12.37
CA TRP A 36 -8.38 -4.67 -11.89
C TRP A 36 -8.64 -3.60 -12.95
N LEU A 37 -8.72 -3.97 -14.23
CA LEU A 37 -9.05 -3.04 -15.31
C LEU A 37 -10.44 -2.40 -15.13
N PRO A 38 -11.49 -3.13 -14.67
CA PRO A 38 -12.81 -2.53 -14.44
C PRO A 38 -12.84 -1.43 -13.37
N TYR A 39 -11.80 -1.29 -12.54
CA TYR A 39 -11.72 -0.17 -11.59
C TYR A 39 -11.42 1.17 -12.27
N PHE A 40 -10.87 1.18 -13.48
CA PHE A 40 -10.58 2.41 -14.22
C PHE A 40 -11.88 3.07 -14.75
N PRO A 41 -12.80 2.34 -15.39
CA PRO A 41 -14.12 2.88 -15.75
C PRO A 41 -14.91 3.41 -14.56
N ALA A 42 -14.78 2.81 -13.38
CA ALA A 42 -15.45 3.25 -12.15
C ALA A 42 -15.03 4.66 -11.69
N ILE A 43 -13.90 5.17 -12.20
CA ILE A 43 -13.40 6.54 -11.94
C ILE A 43 -13.35 7.39 -13.21
N GLY A 44 -14.04 6.98 -14.27
CA GLY A 44 -14.14 7.73 -15.54
C GLY A 44 -12.93 7.57 -16.48
N LEU A 45 -12.08 6.56 -16.28
CA LEU A 45 -10.96 6.24 -17.16
C LEU A 45 -11.25 5.01 -18.02
N SER A 46 -10.65 4.92 -19.20
CA SER A 46 -10.78 3.72 -20.04
C SER A 46 -9.89 2.58 -19.53
N GLU A 47 -10.27 1.33 -19.85
CA GLU A 47 -9.43 0.18 -19.51
C GLU A 47 -8.07 0.19 -20.23
N SER A 48 -7.97 0.80 -21.42
CA SER A 48 -6.69 0.96 -22.13
C SER A 48 -5.73 1.92 -21.43
N ILE A 49 -6.25 2.95 -20.75
CA ILE A 49 -5.44 3.74 -19.82
C ILE A 49 -4.98 2.84 -18.67
N GLY A 50 -5.87 1.98 -18.16
CA GLY A 50 -5.55 1.00 -17.11
C GLY A 50 -4.43 0.04 -17.46
N THR A 51 -4.39 -0.50 -18.68
CA THR A 51 -3.31 -1.39 -19.13
C THR A 51 -1.94 -0.70 -19.15
N THR A 52 -1.92 0.62 -19.34
CA THR A 52 -0.70 1.44 -19.32
C THR A 52 -0.31 1.85 -17.90
N LEU A 53 -1.29 2.21 -17.06
CA LEU A 53 -1.04 2.69 -15.70
C LEU A 53 -0.75 1.57 -14.70
N LEU A 54 -1.34 0.38 -14.86
CA LEU A 54 -1.13 -0.73 -13.93
C LEU A 54 0.35 -1.10 -13.75
N PRO A 55 1.18 -1.23 -14.80
CA PRO A 55 2.61 -1.47 -14.61
C PRO A 55 3.33 -0.36 -13.83
N LEU A 56 2.97 0.91 -14.06
CA LEU A 56 3.56 2.04 -13.33
C LEU A 56 3.17 2.01 -11.84
N ILE A 57 1.89 1.73 -11.56
CA ILE A 57 1.39 1.49 -10.21
C ILE A 57 2.13 0.32 -9.57
N GLY A 58 2.39 -0.75 -10.32
CA GLY A 58 3.11 -1.92 -9.84
C GLY A 58 4.54 -1.63 -9.41
N MET A 59 5.28 -0.85 -10.21
CA MET A 59 6.62 -0.38 -9.84
C MET A 59 6.60 0.49 -8.57
N MET A 60 5.61 1.38 -8.45
CA MET A 60 5.42 2.20 -7.26
C MET A 60 5.13 1.33 -6.02
N ASP A 61 4.22 0.37 -6.11
CA ASP A 61 3.88 -0.51 -5.00
C ASP A 61 5.08 -1.35 -4.55
N ILE A 62 5.91 -1.84 -5.49
CA ILE A 62 7.16 -2.53 -5.16
C ILE A 62 8.13 -1.59 -4.44
N ALA A 63 8.28 -0.35 -4.90
CA ALA A 63 9.12 0.63 -4.22
C ALA A 63 8.63 0.89 -2.78
N VAL A 64 7.31 1.06 -2.59
CA VAL A 64 6.69 1.20 -1.27
C VAL A 64 6.97 -0.03 -0.39
N ALA A 65 6.85 -1.24 -0.93
CA ALA A 65 7.11 -2.48 -0.19
C ALA A 65 8.53 -2.51 0.38
N PHE A 66 9.54 -2.30 -0.47
CA PHE A 66 10.94 -2.32 -0.03
C PHE A 66 11.30 -1.16 0.89
N MET A 67 10.76 0.03 0.64
CA MET A 67 10.93 1.17 1.54
C MET A 67 10.33 0.87 2.91
N ALA A 68 9.10 0.35 3.01
CA ALA A 68 8.50 -0.02 4.29
C ALA A 68 9.32 -1.08 5.05
N LEU A 69 9.88 -2.07 4.35
CA LEU A 69 10.69 -3.11 4.97
C LEU A 69 12.01 -2.55 5.53
N LEU A 70 12.76 -1.81 4.71
CA LEU A 70 14.12 -1.39 4.99
C LEU A 70 14.18 -0.03 5.72
N TYR A 71 13.53 0.98 5.15
CA TYR A 71 13.57 2.38 5.58
C TYR A 71 12.14 2.98 5.57
N PRO A 72 11.26 2.65 6.53
CA PRO A 72 9.88 3.09 6.54
C PRO A 72 9.80 4.58 6.88
N LEU A 73 10.08 5.41 5.89
CA LEU A 73 9.95 6.85 5.97
C LEU A 73 8.48 7.19 6.19
N ARG A 74 8.21 8.15 7.07
CA ARG A 74 6.83 8.56 7.38
C ARG A 74 6.03 8.97 6.15
N VAL A 75 6.67 9.63 5.17
CA VAL A 75 6.02 9.99 3.90
C VAL A 75 5.56 8.76 3.12
N VAL A 76 6.36 7.70 3.10
CA VAL A 76 6.02 6.44 2.43
C VAL A 76 4.87 5.75 3.16
N LEU A 77 4.87 5.77 4.50
CA LEU A 77 3.79 5.14 5.27
C LEU A 77 2.46 5.88 5.15
N VAL A 78 2.48 7.22 5.13
CA VAL A 78 1.28 8.02 4.84
C VAL A 78 0.76 7.70 3.44
N TRP A 79 1.65 7.70 2.44
CA TRP A 79 1.28 7.32 1.08
C TRP A 79 0.68 5.92 1.03
N ALA A 80 1.32 4.93 1.65
CA ALA A 80 0.85 3.55 1.69
C ALA A 80 -0.53 3.44 2.35
N ALA A 81 -0.79 4.15 3.46
CA ALA A 81 -2.09 4.15 4.11
C ALA A 81 -3.17 4.76 3.19
N VAL A 82 -2.91 5.94 2.61
CA VAL A 82 -3.87 6.62 1.71
C VAL A 82 -4.12 5.79 0.46
N TRP A 83 -3.07 5.30 -0.19
CA TRP A 83 -3.15 4.53 -1.43
C TRP A 83 -3.81 3.17 -1.22
N GLY A 84 -3.45 2.46 -0.15
CA GLY A 84 -4.08 1.19 0.22
C GLY A 84 -5.58 1.37 0.53
N PHE A 85 -5.95 2.46 1.19
CA PHE A 85 -7.35 2.78 1.47
C PHE A 85 -8.10 3.08 0.18
N TRP A 86 -7.56 3.95 -0.66
CA TRP A 86 -8.15 4.34 -1.93
C TRP A 86 -8.38 3.14 -2.84
N THR A 87 -7.35 2.31 -3.05
CA THR A 87 -7.46 1.13 -3.91
C THR A 87 -8.44 0.10 -3.36
N ALA A 88 -8.52 -0.08 -2.04
CA ALA A 88 -9.54 -0.92 -1.42
C ALA A 88 -10.96 -0.32 -1.60
N LEU A 89 -11.11 1.00 -1.51
CA LEU A 89 -12.39 1.69 -1.68
C LEU A 89 -12.92 1.60 -3.13
N LEU A 90 -12.06 1.40 -4.13
CA LEU A 90 -12.48 1.18 -5.51
C LEU A 90 -13.39 -0.04 -5.70
N ARG A 91 -13.36 -1.01 -4.77
CA ARG A 91 -14.20 -2.22 -4.86
C ARG A 91 -15.69 -1.88 -4.86
N PRO A 92 -16.23 -1.27 -3.78
CA PRO A 92 -17.63 -0.84 -3.78
C PRO A 92 -17.95 0.23 -4.83
N ILE A 93 -17.00 1.13 -5.15
CA ILE A 93 -17.20 2.13 -6.21
C ILE A 93 -17.42 1.47 -7.57
N ALA A 94 -16.72 0.37 -7.86
CA ALA A 94 -16.90 -0.42 -9.07
C ALA A 94 -18.06 -1.44 -9.00
N GLY A 95 -18.93 -1.35 -7.99
CA GLY A 95 -20.11 -2.20 -7.84
C GLY A 95 -19.85 -3.57 -7.20
N GLN A 96 -18.65 -3.80 -6.64
CA GLN A 96 -18.37 -5.02 -5.87
C GLN A 96 -18.93 -4.93 -4.45
N PRO A 97 -19.11 -6.06 -3.74
CA PRO A 97 -19.60 -6.04 -2.35
C PRO A 97 -18.73 -5.17 -1.43
N ILE A 98 -19.36 -4.46 -0.49
CA ILE A 98 -18.64 -3.68 0.53
C ILE A 98 -17.69 -4.53 1.36
N TRP A 99 -17.96 -5.84 1.47
CA TRP A 99 -17.10 -6.81 2.16
C TRP A 99 -15.73 -6.94 1.52
N ASP A 100 -15.58 -6.69 0.22
CA ASP A 100 -14.28 -6.71 -0.44
C ASP A 100 -13.40 -5.53 0.02
N PHE A 101 -14.01 -4.40 0.37
CA PHE A 101 -13.30 -3.29 1.01
C PHE A 101 -12.94 -3.64 2.46
N VAL A 102 -13.88 -4.20 3.22
CA VAL A 102 -13.68 -4.57 4.64
C VAL A 102 -12.61 -5.66 4.79
N GLU A 103 -12.59 -6.67 3.92
CA GLU A 103 -11.56 -7.72 3.89
C GLU A 103 -10.14 -7.13 3.73
N ARG A 104 -10.02 -5.99 3.06
CA ARG A 104 -8.75 -5.32 2.75
C ARG A 104 -8.36 -4.26 3.77
N TRP A 105 -9.03 -4.19 4.91
CA TRP A 105 -8.74 -3.17 5.95
C TRP A 105 -7.29 -3.18 6.41
N ALA A 106 -6.70 -4.38 6.53
CA ALA A 106 -5.31 -4.55 6.92
C ALA A 106 -4.33 -3.88 5.93
N ASN A 107 -4.70 -3.74 4.65
CA ASN A 107 -3.81 -3.19 3.62
C ASN A 107 -3.39 -1.76 3.92
N TRP A 108 -4.28 -0.96 4.53
CA TRP A 108 -4.02 0.44 4.86
C TRP A 108 -3.90 0.68 6.36
N ALA A 109 -4.52 -0.16 7.20
CA ALA A 109 -4.36 -0.07 8.65
C ALA A 109 -2.94 -0.46 9.11
N ALA A 110 -2.28 -1.42 8.44
CA ALA A 110 -0.91 -1.81 8.77
C ALA A 110 0.12 -0.66 8.61
N PRO A 111 0.22 0.03 7.45
CA PRO A 111 1.14 1.17 7.33
C PRO A 111 0.75 2.33 8.24
N LEU A 112 -0.55 2.54 8.51
CA LEU A 112 -1.03 3.55 9.45
C LEU A 112 -0.61 3.24 10.90
N ALA A 113 -0.72 1.99 11.33
CA ALA A 113 -0.26 1.54 12.64
C ALA A 113 1.26 1.69 12.78
N LEU A 114 2.00 1.34 11.73
CA LEU A 114 3.45 1.52 11.69
C LEU A 114 3.83 3.00 11.85
N LEU A 115 3.13 3.90 11.15
CA LEU A 115 3.31 5.34 11.27
C LEU A 115 2.97 5.85 12.68
N ALA A 116 1.89 5.35 13.28
CA ALA A 116 1.48 5.72 14.62
C ALA A 116 2.56 5.34 15.67
N LEU A 117 3.20 4.17 15.53
CA LEU A 117 4.32 3.74 16.38
C LEU A 117 5.56 4.62 16.22
N GLN A 118 5.81 5.15 15.01
CA GLN A 118 6.91 6.09 14.74
C GLN A 118 6.60 7.52 15.23
N GLY A 119 5.32 7.82 15.44
CA GLY A 119 4.80 9.12 15.76
C GLY A 119 4.53 9.99 14.53
N TRP A 120 3.47 10.79 14.61
CA TRP A 120 3.03 11.67 13.53
C TRP A 120 4.08 12.76 13.20
N PRO A 121 4.35 13.04 11.92
CA PRO A 121 5.24 14.12 11.52
C PRO A 121 4.66 15.47 11.95
N LYS A 122 5.47 16.30 12.61
CA LYS A 122 5.07 17.66 13.05
C LYS A 122 5.83 18.76 12.30
N LYS A 123 7.01 18.43 11.77
CA LYS A 123 7.90 19.34 11.04
C LYS A 123 8.29 18.71 9.70
N ALA A 124 8.69 19.55 8.74
CA ALA A 124 9.12 19.10 7.40
C ALA A 124 10.19 17.99 7.44
N LYS A 125 11.15 18.10 8.36
CA LYS A 125 12.22 17.10 8.54
C LYS A 125 11.75 15.73 9.02
N ASP A 126 10.57 15.64 9.64
CA ASP A 126 10.07 14.39 10.21
C ASP A 126 9.60 13.43 9.11
N TRP A 127 9.18 13.95 7.95
CA TRP A 127 8.72 13.17 6.81
C TRP A 127 9.78 12.20 6.25
N PHE A 128 11.05 12.57 6.40
CA PHE A 128 12.22 11.81 5.92
C PHE A 128 12.90 11.02 7.04
N ARG A 129 12.24 10.88 8.20
CA ARG A 129 12.71 10.06 9.32
C ARG A 129 11.91 8.78 9.41
N LYS A 130 12.55 7.77 9.98
CA LYS A 130 11.90 6.59 10.55
C LYS A 130 11.23 6.97 11.88
#